data_AF-A0A953XA55-F1
#
_entry.id   AF-A0A953XA55-F1
#
_cell.length_a   1.000
_cell.length_b   1.000
_cell.length_c   1.000
_cell.angle_alpha   90.00
_cell.angle_beta   90.00
_cell.angle_gamma   90.00
#
_symmetry.space_group_name_H-M   'P 1'
#
loop_
_entity.id
_entity.type
_entity.pdbx_description
1 polymer ?
#
loop_
_entity_poly.entity_id
_entity_poly.type
_entity_poly.pdbx_seq_one_letter_code
_entity_poly.pdbx_strand_id
1 'polypeptide(L)'
;MSAGLRKRQGVPLDRRPNRAISHRVSAEMTMTTQSGAPPAGVPPTGDPLANDPPAGSQPEGSTAALVLADGTVFWGHGIGAAGRSVGEVCFNTSMTGYQEILTDPSYAGQIITFTFPHIGNVGANPEDIETVTPAARGLVLRADITQPSSWRATRHFDDWLKAYDLVGISGIDTRRLTRRIRDGGPPSGVVAHAPDGKFDIPALVAEAAAWPGLEGMDLAIEVSTRQTYTWDETLWQIGEGYGKQANPRWHVVAVDYGAKRNILRNLASAGCRVTVVPGTATTEEILRHQPDGVFLSNGPGDPAATGAYAVPAIRGVLEAGVPTFGICLGHQMLALALGARTEKMHRGHRGANHPVKDLTTGKVEIT
;
A
#
# COMPACT_ATOMS: atom_id res chain seq x y z
N MET A 1 -18.88 67.65 14.89
CA MET A 1 -17.44 67.57 15.21
C MET A 1 -16.92 66.29 14.57
N SER A 2 -16.62 66.29 13.27
CA SER A 2 -15.30 66.48 12.64
C SER A 2 -14.16 65.58 13.16
N ALA A 3 -13.55 64.89 12.19
CA ALA A 3 -12.20 64.31 12.12
C ALA A 3 -11.95 62.96 12.84
N GLY A 4 -11.42 61.92 12.19
CA GLY A 4 -10.90 61.85 10.83
C GLY A 4 -10.53 60.42 10.40
N LEU A 5 -10.82 60.15 9.13
CA LEU A 5 -10.30 59.04 8.33
C LEU A 5 -8.76 59.04 8.30
N ARG A 6 -8.14 57.85 8.43
CA ARG A 6 -6.88 57.54 7.72
C ARG A 6 -7.00 56.20 7.01
N LYS A 7 -7.19 56.31 5.70
CA LYS A 7 -6.90 55.26 4.71
C LYS A 7 -5.42 54.87 4.83
N ARG A 8 -5.11 53.58 4.94
CA ARG A 8 -3.79 53.06 4.53
C ARG A 8 -3.95 52.46 3.13
N GLN A 9 -3.17 53.01 2.22
CA GLN A 9 -3.11 52.72 0.80
C GLN A 9 -2.47 51.34 0.57
N GLY A 10 -2.94 50.66 -0.47
CA GLY A 10 -2.38 49.42 -0.99
C GLY A 10 -0.95 49.60 -1.48
N VAL A 11 -0.14 48.56 -1.28
CA VAL A 11 1.21 48.44 -1.83
C VAL A 11 1.08 47.91 -3.27
N PRO A 12 1.72 48.52 -4.29
CA PRO A 12 1.62 48.07 -5.67
C PRO A 12 2.44 46.79 -5.91
N LEU A 13 1.85 45.83 -6.62
CA LEU A 13 2.55 44.71 -7.25
C LEU A 13 3.39 45.22 -8.43
N ASP A 14 4.70 45.29 -8.27
CA ASP A 14 5.65 45.55 -9.37
C ASP A 14 5.75 44.30 -10.26
N ARG A 15 5.10 44.34 -11.43
CA ARG A 15 5.27 43.36 -12.51
C ARG A 15 6.50 43.76 -13.32
N ARG A 16 7.60 43.03 -13.16
CA ARG A 16 8.74 43.08 -14.10
C ARG A 16 8.90 41.78 -14.89
N PRO A 17 9.35 41.87 -16.15
CA PRO A 17 9.21 40.81 -17.13
C PRO A 17 10.29 39.73 -17.02
N ASN A 18 9.89 38.54 -17.46
CA ASN A 18 10.63 37.31 -17.61
C ASN A 18 11.94 37.54 -18.42
N ARG A 19 13.10 37.26 -17.84
CA ARG A 19 14.38 37.13 -18.56
C ARG A 19 14.92 35.72 -18.35
N ALA A 20 14.88 34.93 -19.41
CA ALA A 20 15.57 33.66 -19.51
C ALA A 20 17.09 33.90 -19.42
N ILE A 21 17.75 33.21 -18.47
CA ILE A 21 19.20 33.13 -18.41
C ILE A 21 19.58 31.68 -18.70
N SER A 22 20.08 31.47 -19.91
CA SER A 22 20.79 30.28 -20.36
C SER A 22 22.19 30.31 -19.77
N HIS A 23 22.54 29.34 -18.93
CA HIS A 23 23.93 29.03 -18.60
C HIS A 23 24.28 27.63 -19.11
N ARG A 24 24.92 27.60 -20.28
CA ARG A 24 25.83 26.52 -20.68
C ARG A 24 27.03 26.58 -19.75
N VAL A 25 27.30 25.49 -19.04
CA VAL A 25 28.60 25.25 -18.40
C VAL A 25 29.28 24.15 -19.20
N SER A 26 30.22 24.56 -20.04
CA SER A 26 31.24 23.69 -20.62
C SER A 26 32.44 23.74 -19.70
N ALA A 27 32.84 22.61 -19.13
CA ALA A 27 34.10 22.45 -18.42
C ALA A 27 34.82 21.24 -19.02
N GLU A 28 35.74 21.50 -19.94
CA GLU A 28 36.81 20.58 -20.28
C GLU A 28 37.77 20.53 -19.09
N MET A 29 38.04 19.33 -18.58
CA MET A 29 39.02 19.11 -17.52
C MET A 29 39.99 18.04 -17.98
N THR A 30 41.20 18.49 -18.30
CA THR A 30 42.34 17.70 -18.78
C THR A 30 42.82 16.77 -17.66
N MET A 31 42.78 15.46 -17.89
CA MET A 31 43.35 14.46 -16.99
C MET A 31 44.87 14.39 -17.21
N THR A 32 45.65 14.84 -16.23
CA THR A 32 47.09 14.52 -16.11
C THR A 32 47.23 13.34 -15.16
N THR A 33 47.78 12.23 -15.65
CA THR A 33 48.07 11.04 -14.85
C THR A 33 49.35 11.26 -14.04
N GLN A 34 49.25 11.18 -12.71
CA GLN A 34 50.40 10.95 -11.83
C GLN A 34 50.21 9.64 -11.08
N SER A 35 51.18 8.75 -11.24
CA SER A 35 51.32 7.48 -10.55
C SER A 35 51.95 7.69 -9.17
N GLY A 36 51.26 7.26 -8.12
CA GLY A 36 51.79 7.17 -6.75
C GLY A 36 51.38 5.84 -6.12
N ALA A 37 52.35 5.06 -5.65
CA ALA A 37 52.11 3.78 -4.97
C ALA A 37 51.57 4.00 -3.54
N PRO A 38 50.69 3.12 -3.01
CA PRO A 38 50.16 3.26 -1.67
C PRO A 38 51.12 2.67 -0.60
N PRO A 39 51.11 3.20 0.65
CA PRO A 39 51.87 2.63 1.76
C PRO A 39 51.17 1.38 2.33
N ALA A 40 51.98 0.49 2.88
CA ALA A 40 51.58 -0.81 3.41
C ALA A 40 51.00 -0.73 4.84
N GLY A 41 50.01 -1.59 5.12
CA GLY A 41 49.76 -2.11 6.47
C GLY A 41 48.45 -1.71 7.15
N VAL A 42 47.34 -2.33 6.74
CA VAL A 42 46.15 -2.55 7.59
C VAL A 42 45.77 -4.02 7.42
N PRO A 43 45.62 -4.82 8.49
CA PRO A 43 45.22 -6.21 8.35
C PRO A 43 43.80 -6.26 7.76
N PRO A 44 43.49 -7.20 6.84
CA PRO A 44 42.17 -7.27 6.24
C PRO A 44 41.15 -7.63 7.33
N THR A 45 40.31 -6.67 7.70
CA THR A 45 39.00 -6.97 8.29
C THR A 45 38.23 -7.74 7.22
N GLY A 46 37.99 -9.03 7.48
CA GLY A 46 37.25 -9.89 6.56
C GLY A 46 35.92 -9.25 6.17
N ASP A 47 35.60 -9.34 4.88
CA ASP A 47 34.31 -8.97 4.35
C ASP A 47 33.23 -9.85 5.00
N PRO A 48 32.21 -9.29 5.69
CA PRO A 48 31.11 -10.09 6.25
C PRO A 48 30.29 -10.81 5.19
N LEU A 49 30.52 -10.55 3.90
CA LEU A 49 29.82 -11.16 2.77
C LEU A 49 30.55 -12.36 2.14
N ALA A 50 31.63 -12.86 2.74
CA ALA A 50 32.42 -13.95 2.15
C ALA A 50 31.94 -15.38 2.45
N ASN A 51 30.76 -15.55 3.06
CA ASN A 51 30.16 -16.87 3.32
C ASN A 51 28.71 -16.90 2.85
N ASP A 52 28.48 -16.78 1.53
CA ASP A 52 27.21 -17.25 0.99
C ASP A 52 27.22 -18.79 0.99
N PRO A 53 26.36 -19.45 1.80
CA PRO A 53 26.24 -20.90 1.76
C PRO A 53 25.83 -21.38 0.35
N PRO A 54 26.18 -22.62 -0.04
CA PRO A 54 25.78 -23.16 -1.34
C PRO A 54 24.27 -23.02 -1.51
N ALA A 55 23.85 -22.64 -2.72
CA ALA A 55 22.47 -22.34 -3.06
C ALA A 55 21.51 -23.43 -2.53
N GLY A 56 20.72 -23.07 -1.52
CA GLY A 56 19.72 -23.96 -0.90
C GLY A 56 20.04 -24.46 0.51
N SER A 57 21.26 -24.29 1.02
CA SER A 57 21.54 -24.62 2.44
C SER A 57 21.18 -23.46 3.37
N GLN A 58 20.56 -23.77 4.50
CA GLN A 58 20.14 -22.80 5.51
C GLN A 58 21.37 -22.14 6.16
N PRO A 59 21.53 -20.80 6.09
CA PRO A 59 22.57 -20.10 6.82
C PRO A 59 22.39 -20.26 8.34
N GLU A 60 23.49 -20.36 9.07
CA GLU A 60 23.50 -20.41 10.53
C GLU A 60 22.77 -19.19 11.12
N GLY A 61 21.93 -19.41 12.13
CA GLY A 61 21.17 -18.35 12.80
C GLY A 61 19.90 -17.88 12.06
N SER A 62 19.57 -18.45 10.90
CA SER A 62 18.31 -18.12 10.20
C SER A 62 17.09 -18.58 11.01
N THR A 63 16.23 -17.62 11.36
CA THR A 63 14.96 -17.87 12.09
C THR A 63 13.73 -17.62 11.22
N ALA A 64 13.92 -17.27 9.94
CA ALA A 64 12.84 -17.20 8.97
C ALA A 64 13.26 -17.60 7.56
N ALA A 65 12.27 -18.02 6.78
CA ALA A 65 12.38 -18.33 5.37
C ALA A 65 11.18 -17.79 4.58
N LEU A 66 11.44 -17.19 3.42
CA LEU A 66 10.44 -17.02 2.36
C LEU A 66 10.69 -18.11 1.32
N VAL A 67 9.72 -19.02 1.15
CA VAL A 67 9.79 -20.15 0.24
C VAL A 67 8.79 -19.91 -0.90
N LEU A 68 9.29 -19.87 -2.14
CA LEU A 68 8.46 -19.69 -3.33
C LEU A 68 8.01 -21.05 -3.89
N ALA A 69 6.90 -21.05 -4.63
CA ALA A 69 6.36 -22.26 -5.28
C ALA A 69 7.33 -22.91 -6.29
N ASP A 70 8.30 -22.16 -6.83
CA ASP A 70 9.35 -22.69 -7.72
C ASP A 70 10.54 -23.31 -6.98
N GLY A 71 10.48 -23.40 -5.64
CA GLY A 71 11.53 -23.93 -4.80
C GLY A 71 12.60 -22.92 -4.41
N THR A 72 12.53 -21.67 -4.86
CA THR A 72 13.45 -20.62 -4.42
C THR A 72 13.24 -20.33 -2.94
N VAL A 73 14.32 -20.31 -2.17
CA VAL A 73 14.31 -19.98 -0.74
C VAL A 73 15.11 -18.71 -0.48
N PHE A 74 14.54 -17.79 0.30
CA PHE A 74 15.22 -16.65 0.87
C PHE A 74 15.28 -16.82 2.38
N TRP A 75 16.48 -16.84 2.93
CA TRP A 75 16.73 -16.98 4.36
C TRP A 75 16.93 -15.62 5.01
N GLY A 76 16.51 -15.50 6.27
CA GLY A 76 16.62 -14.25 7.01
C GLY A 76 16.23 -14.40 8.48
N HIS A 77 15.91 -13.27 9.10
CA HIS A 77 15.52 -13.21 10.50
C HIS A 77 14.01 -13.00 10.61
N GLY A 78 13.39 -13.80 11.45
CA GLY A 78 11.97 -13.69 11.75
C GLY A 78 11.64 -12.39 12.48
N ILE A 79 10.58 -11.74 12.02
CA ILE A 79 9.97 -10.56 12.63
C ILE A 79 8.47 -10.80 12.77
N GLY A 80 7.84 -10.10 13.68
CA GLY A 80 6.43 -10.31 14.01
C GLY A 80 6.17 -11.63 14.72
N ALA A 81 5.01 -12.22 14.48
CA ALA A 81 4.59 -13.46 15.11
C ALA A 81 5.37 -14.68 14.57
N ALA A 82 5.59 -15.66 15.45
CA ALA A 82 6.09 -16.98 15.04
C ALA A 82 4.97 -17.77 14.37
N GLY A 83 5.29 -18.50 13.31
CA GLY A 83 4.31 -19.22 12.51
C GLY A 83 4.64 -19.14 11.03
N ARG A 84 3.64 -19.39 10.18
CA ARG A 84 3.77 -19.28 8.74
C ARG A 84 2.50 -18.75 8.11
N SER A 85 2.63 -18.13 6.95
CA SER A 85 1.53 -17.59 6.19
C SER A 85 1.80 -17.75 4.69
N VAL A 86 0.79 -18.14 3.94
CA VAL A 86 0.85 -18.37 2.49
C VAL A 86 0.07 -17.29 1.74
N GLY A 87 0.59 -16.88 0.58
CA GLY A 87 -0.08 -15.91 -0.29
C GLY A 87 0.68 -15.59 -1.56
N GLU A 88 0.12 -14.68 -2.36
CA GLU A 88 0.79 -14.12 -3.53
C GLU A 88 1.88 -13.13 -3.07
N VAL A 89 3.13 -13.33 -3.50
CA VAL A 89 4.23 -12.45 -3.15
C VAL A 89 4.29 -11.29 -4.15
N CYS A 90 4.06 -10.07 -3.65
CA CYS A 90 4.11 -8.85 -4.44
C CYS A 90 5.22 -7.93 -3.93
N PHE A 91 5.47 -6.82 -4.65
CA PHE A 91 6.34 -5.75 -4.15
C PHE A 91 5.63 -4.40 -4.17
N ASN A 92 6.02 -3.50 -3.27
CA ASN A 92 5.55 -2.12 -3.22
C ASN A 92 6.75 -1.15 -3.15
N THR A 93 6.73 -0.12 -4.01
CA THR A 93 7.82 0.86 -4.15
C THR A 93 7.76 2.07 -3.23
N SER A 94 6.72 2.19 -2.40
CA SER A 94 6.57 3.28 -1.44
C SER A 94 7.71 3.28 -0.42
N MET A 95 8.30 4.47 -0.21
CA MET A 95 9.39 4.66 0.76
C MET A 95 8.89 5.01 2.16
N THR A 96 7.60 5.32 2.30
CA THR A 96 6.91 5.67 3.54
C THR A 96 5.52 5.04 3.54
N GLY A 97 4.82 5.07 4.68
CA GLY A 97 3.45 4.58 4.78
C GLY A 97 3.31 3.06 4.90
N TYR A 98 4.32 2.37 5.47
CA TYR A 98 4.31 0.91 5.55
C TYR A 98 3.17 0.36 6.42
N GLN A 99 2.73 1.10 7.44
CA GLN A 99 1.67 0.67 8.33
C GLN A 99 0.29 0.78 7.63
N GLU A 100 0.08 1.88 6.90
CA GLU A 100 -1.09 2.13 6.07
C GLU A 100 -1.18 1.10 4.94
N ILE A 101 -0.05 0.71 4.36
CA ILE A 101 0.02 -0.34 3.33
C ILE A 101 -0.37 -1.71 3.92
N LEU A 102 0.14 -2.06 5.11
CA LEU A 102 -0.18 -3.35 5.75
C LEU A 102 -1.65 -3.45 6.19
N THR A 103 -2.27 -2.31 6.49
CA THR A 103 -3.68 -2.20 6.88
C THR A 103 -4.62 -1.87 5.71
N ASP A 104 -4.12 -1.85 4.48
CA ASP A 104 -4.93 -1.67 3.29
C ASP A 104 -5.59 -3.02 2.88
N PRO A 105 -6.93 -3.11 2.85
CA PRO A 105 -7.66 -4.35 2.53
C PRO A 105 -7.32 -4.94 1.16
N SER A 106 -6.85 -4.12 0.22
CA SER A 106 -6.47 -4.58 -1.11
C SER A 106 -5.27 -5.55 -1.11
N TYR A 107 -4.53 -5.67 -0.01
CA TYR A 107 -3.47 -6.68 0.16
C TYR A 107 -3.95 -8.01 0.78
N ALA A 108 -5.26 -8.23 0.92
CA ALA A 108 -5.77 -9.52 1.34
C ALA A 108 -5.20 -10.66 0.46
N GLY A 109 -4.70 -11.72 1.10
CA GLY A 109 -4.08 -12.84 0.39
C GLY A 109 -2.65 -12.59 -0.12
N GLN A 110 -2.03 -11.44 0.19
CA GLN A 110 -0.71 -11.09 -0.35
C GLN A 110 0.37 -10.94 0.73
N ILE A 111 1.60 -11.36 0.39
CA ILE A 111 2.82 -11.12 1.17
C ILE A 111 3.56 -9.95 0.52
N ILE A 112 3.80 -8.88 1.29
CA ILE A 112 4.31 -7.62 0.74
C ILE A 112 5.84 -7.55 0.87
N THR A 113 6.52 -7.44 -0.26
CA THR A 113 7.94 -7.09 -0.31
C THR A 113 8.10 -5.58 -0.41
N PHE A 114 8.67 -4.95 0.61
CA PHE A 114 8.98 -3.52 0.54
C PHE A 114 10.33 -3.31 -0.15
N THR A 115 10.36 -2.45 -1.16
CA THR A 115 11.62 -2.18 -1.87
C THR A 115 12.50 -1.17 -1.14
N PHE A 116 11.91 -0.28 -0.34
CA PHE A 116 12.68 0.62 0.50
C PHE A 116 13.31 -0.16 1.66
N PRO A 117 14.63 -0.05 1.90
CA PRO A 117 15.32 -1.00 2.75
C PRO A 117 15.01 -0.86 4.24
N HIS A 118 14.77 0.36 4.72
CA HIS A 118 14.54 0.66 6.14
C HIS A 118 13.04 0.85 6.43
N ILE A 119 12.37 -0.25 6.75
CA ILE A 119 10.96 -0.26 7.16
C ILE A 119 10.87 -0.38 8.68
N GLY A 120 9.96 0.37 9.31
CA GLY A 120 9.80 0.42 10.76
C GLY A 120 10.49 1.61 11.47
N ASN A 121 11.20 2.47 10.72
CA ASN A 121 11.96 3.60 11.25
C ASN A 121 11.12 4.66 12.01
N VAL A 122 9.81 4.73 11.79
CA VAL A 122 8.89 5.63 12.51
C VAL A 122 7.98 4.89 13.49
N GLY A 123 8.24 3.60 13.75
CA GLY A 123 7.46 2.76 14.65
C GLY A 123 6.07 2.46 14.10
N ALA A 124 5.10 2.30 15.01
CA ALA A 124 3.69 2.20 14.66
C ALA A 124 2.84 3.05 15.61
N ASN A 125 1.64 3.42 15.18
CA ASN A 125 0.68 4.20 15.96
C ASN A 125 -0.78 3.87 15.57
N PRO A 126 -1.77 4.14 16.41
CA PRO A 126 -3.16 3.76 16.12
C PRO A 126 -3.85 4.64 15.07
N GLU A 127 -3.22 5.72 14.61
CA GLU A 127 -3.80 6.63 13.63
C GLU A 127 -3.47 6.20 12.19
N ASP A 128 -2.26 5.69 11.93
CA ASP A 128 -1.79 5.27 10.59
C ASP A 128 -2.34 3.89 10.18
N ILE A 129 -3.67 3.77 10.24
CA ILE A 129 -4.42 2.57 9.89
C ILE A 129 -5.49 2.87 8.83
N GLU A 130 -5.53 2.04 7.81
CA GLU A 130 -6.55 2.08 6.76
C GLU A 130 -7.71 1.12 7.03
N THR A 131 -7.48 0.10 7.86
CA THR A 131 -8.49 -0.73 8.53
C THR A 131 -7.97 -1.23 9.88
N VAL A 132 -8.86 -1.77 10.72
CA VAL A 132 -8.51 -2.18 12.10
C VAL A 132 -7.50 -3.34 12.12
N THR A 133 -7.68 -4.30 11.22
CA THR A 133 -6.87 -5.52 11.14
C THR A 133 -6.06 -5.49 9.85
N PRO A 134 -4.75 -5.72 9.89
CA PRO A 134 -3.96 -5.88 8.69
C PRO A 134 -4.52 -6.95 7.77
N ALA A 135 -4.69 -6.62 6.49
CA ALA A 135 -5.17 -7.58 5.49
C ALA A 135 -4.03 -8.35 4.83
N ALA A 136 -2.81 -7.78 4.84
CA ALA A 136 -1.63 -8.44 4.34
C ALA A 136 -1.39 -9.78 5.07
N ARG A 137 -0.99 -10.81 4.32
CA ARG A 137 -0.64 -12.13 4.85
C ARG A 137 0.73 -12.17 5.51
N GLY A 138 1.60 -11.21 5.19
CA GLY A 138 2.92 -11.07 5.76
C GLY A 138 3.75 -10.02 5.05
N LEU A 139 4.99 -9.85 5.50
CA LEU A 139 5.90 -8.82 4.98
C LEU A 139 7.35 -9.30 4.86
N VAL A 140 8.06 -8.69 3.93
CA VAL A 140 9.41 -9.05 3.54
C VAL A 140 10.28 -7.80 3.46
N LEU A 141 11.31 -7.72 4.29
CA LEU A 141 12.16 -6.55 4.50
C LEU A 141 13.63 -6.82 4.17
N ARG A 142 14.35 -5.76 3.80
CA ARG A 142 15.80 -5.83 3.53
C ARG A 142 16.64 -5.72 4.80
N ALA A 143 16.41 -4.67 5.58
CA ALA A 143 17.13 -4.41 6.82
C ALA A 143 16.30 -4.88 8.02
N ASP A 144 16.98 -5.10 9.14
CA ASP A 144 16.32 -5.34 10.42
C ASP A 144 15.55 -4.09 10.85
N ILE A 145 14.48 -4.29 11.63
CA ILE A 145 13.69 -3.20 12.20
C ILE A 145 14.54 -2.47 13.23
N THR A 146 14.74 -1.18 13.03
CA THR A 146 15.49 -0.32 13.97
C THR A 146 14.58 0.18 15.09
N GLN A 147 15.19 0.73 16.15
CA GLN A 147 14.45 1.56 17.09
C GLN A 147 13.76 2.72 16.36
N PRO A 148 12.48 3.02 16.68
CA PRO A 148 11.74 4.06 15.98
C PRO A 148 12.19 5.45 16.42
N SER A 149 12.22 6.40 15.49
CA SER A 149 12.54 7.80 15.75
C SER A 149 11.50 8.72 15.12
N SER A 150 10.33 8.79 15.76
CA SER A 150 9.22 9.67 15.35
C SER A 150 8.43 10.11 16.58
N TRP A 151 7.99 11.37 16.60
CA TRP A 151 7.13 11.90 17.67
C TRP A 151 5.75 11.23 17.72
N ARG A 152 5.34 10.57 16.62
CA ARG A 152 4.08 9.80 16.54
C ARG A 152 4.24 8.34 16.95
N ALA A 153 5.45 7.84 17.12
CA ALA A 153 5.66 6.43 17.45
C ALA A 153 5.10 6.12 18.84
N THR A 154 4.13 5.22 18.93
CA THR A 154 3.59 4.73 20.22
C THR A 154 4.00 3.30 20.51
N ARG A 155 4.50 2.57 19.50
CA ARG A 155 4.97 1.18 19.62
C ARG A 155 6.15 0.92 18.67
N HIS A 156 7.04 0.00 19.08
CA HIS A 156 8.04 -0.57 18.17
C HIS A 156 7.32 -1.36 17.06
N PHE A 157 7.83 -1.30 15.83
CA PHE A 157 7.13 -1.90 14.69
C PHE A 157 7.01 -3.43 14.80
N ASP A 158 8.05 -4.11 15.30
CA ASP A 158 8.02 -5.56 15.53
C ASP A 158 6.96 -5.99 16.57
N ASP A 159 6.78 -5.20 17.63
CA ASP A 159 5.74 -5.46 18.64
C ASP A 159 4.34 -5.22 18.09
N TRP A 160 4.20 -4.29 17.15
CA TRP A 160 2.96 -4.08 16.41
C TRP A 160 2.64 -5.30 15.54
N LEU A 161 3.60 -5.82 14.78
CA LEU A 161 3.42 -7.03 13.97
C LEU A 161 2.99 -8.23 14.83
N LYS A 162 3.66 -8.45 15.97
CA LYS A 162 3.31 -9.51 16.94
C LYS A 162 1.88 -9.37 17.47
N ALA A 163 1.45 -8.15 17.79
CA ALA A 163 0.11 -7.90 18.32
C ALA A 163 -1.03 -8.17 17.33
N TYR A 164 -0.72 -8.24 16.03
CA TYR A 164 -1.66 -8.56 14.96
C TYR A 164 -1.42 -9.95 14.35
N ASP A 165 -0.62 -10.79 14.99
CA ASP A 165 -0.25 -12.12 14.51
C ASP A 165 0.33 -12.13 13.07
N LEU A 166 1.00 -11.03 12.68
CA LEU A 166 1.60 -10.88 11.37
C LEU A 166 2.99 -11.52 11.33
N VAL A 167 3.18 -12.47 10.41
CA VAL A 167 4.46 -13.13 10.18
C VAL A 167 5.29 -12.34 9.16
N GLY A 168 6.57 -12.13 9.44
CA GLY A 168 7.47 -11.48 8.50
C GLY A 168 8.90 -11.99 8.54
N ILE A 169 9.66 -11.53 7.57
CA ILE A 169 11.09 -11.83 7.41
C ILE A 169 11.87 -10.55 7.09
N SER A 170 13.04 -10.41 7.70
CA SER A 170 14.00 -9.35 7.43
C SER A 170 15.36 -9.93 7.04
N GLY A 171 16.28 -9.08 6.60
CA GLY A 171 17.64 -9.50 6.21
C GLY A 171 17.75 -10.06 4.78
N ILE A 172 16.68 -10.02 3.97
CA ILE A 172 16.70 -10.63 2.64
C ILE A 172 17.07 -9.64 1.52
N ASP A 173 17.60 -10.13 0.40
CA ASP A 173 17.77 -9.30 -0.81
C ASP A 173 16.41 -9.03 -1.49
N THR A 174 15.69 -8.01 -1.00
CA THR A 174 14.40 -7.58 -1.57
C THR A 174 14.53 -7.05 -3.00
N ARG A 175 15.73 -6.62 -3.43
CA ARG A 175 15.99 -6.21 -4.82
C ARG A 175 16.03 -7.41 -5.75
N ARG A 176 16.69 -8.51 -5.35
CA ARG A 176 16.64 -9.79 -6.07
C ARG A 176 15.21 -10.29 -6.20
N LEU A 177 14.46 -10.29 -5.09
CA LEU A 177 13.06 -10.73 -5.10
C LEU A 177 12.19 -9.84 -6.01
N THR A 178 12.34 -8.52 -5.93
CA THR A 178 11.60 -7.58 -6.77
C THR A 178 11.88 -7.79 -8.26
N ARG A 179 13.15 -8.02 -8.64
CA ARG A 179 13.52 -8.36 -10.03
C ARG A 179 12.89 -9.69 -10.48
N ARG A 180 12.88 -10.71 -9.61
CA ARG A 180 12.24 -12.00 -9.88
C ARG A 180 10.73 -11.86 -10.11
N ILE A 181 10.05 -11.04 -9.31
CA ILE A 181 8.60 -10.77 -9.46
C ILE A 181 8.34 -9.97 -10.74
N ARG A 182 9.17 -8.96 -11.01
CA ARG A 182 9.07 -8.15 -12.23
C ARG A 182 9.22 -9.03 -13.47
N ASP A 183 10.25 -9.87 -13.53
CA ASP A 183 10.60 -10.58 -14.75
C ASP A 183 9.76 -11.87 -14.94
N GLY A 184 9.33 -12.52 -13.85
CA GLY A 184 8.60 -13.79 -13.91
C GLY A 184 7.19 -13.77 -13.31
N GLY A 185 6.60 -12.59 -13.07
CA GLY A 185 5.30 -12.44 -12.42
C GLY A 185 5.32 -12.72 -10.90
N PRO A 186 4.24 -12.36 -10.19
CA PRO A 186 4.12 -12.61 -8.75
C PRO A 186 3.98 -14.11 -8.45
N PRO A 187 4.92 -14.72 -7.71
CA PRO A 187 4.82 -16.12 -7.33
C PRO A 187 3.94 -16.29 -6.08
N SER A 188 3.34 -17.47 -5.92
CA SER A 188 2.88 -17.91 -4.61
C SER A 188 4.09 -18.19 -3.71
N GLY A 189 3.98 -17.89 -2.42
CA GLY A 189 5.03 -18.17 -1.45
C GLY A 189 4.52 -18.29 -0.03
N VAL A 190 5.34 -18.91 0.82
CA VAL A 190 5.13 -19.03 2.26
C VAL A 190 6.21 -18.23 2.96
N VAL A 191 5.81 -17.27 3.79
CA VAL A 191 6.70 -16.66 4.78
C VAL A 191 6.57 -17.45 6.07
N ALA A 192 7.70 -17.94 6.59
CA ALA A 192 7.75 -18.74 7.81
C ALA A 192 8.75 -18.11 8.79
N HIS A 193 8.34 -17.96 10.04
CA HIS A 193 9.15 -17.53 11.17
C HIS A 193 9.14 -18.64 12.21
N ALA A 194 10.28 -19.30 12.38
CA ALA A 194 10.51 -20.35 13.37
C ALA A 194 11.69 -19.92 14.27
N PRO A 195 11.44 -19.47 15.52
CA PRO A 195 12.50 -19.05 16.43
C PRO A 195 13.55 -20.12 16.74
N ASP A 196 13.20 -21.41 16.59
CA ASP A 196 14.12 -22.54 16.78
C ASP A 196 14.94 -22.88 15.52
N GLY A 197 14.73 -22.14 14.42
CA GLY A 197 15.44 -22.31 13.16
C GLY A 197 15.10 -23.60 12.40
N LYS A 198 14.00 -24.29 12.71
CA LYS A 198 13.65 -25.55 12.04
C LYS A 198 12.61 -25.32 10.94
N PHE A 199 12.95 -25.74 9.72
CA PHE A 199 12.09 -25.60 8.54
C PHE A 199 12.00 -26.90 7.75
N ASP A 200 10.76 -27.32 7.45
CA ASP A 200 10.49 -28.35 6.46
C ASP A 200 10.28 -27.69 5.09
N ILE A 201 11.39 -27.42 4.39
CA ILE A 201 11.37 -26.72 3.10
C ILE A 201 10.52 -27.46 2.06
N PRO A 202 10.62 -28.80 1.87
CA PRO A 202 9.72 -29.53 0.98
C PRO A 202 8.23 -29.30 1.28
N ALA A 203 7.83 -29.32 2.56
CA ALA A 203 6.44 -29.05 2.94
C ALA A 203 6.02 -27.61 2.63
N LEU A 204 6.89 -26.62 2.86
CA LEU A 204 6.63 -25.21 2.55
C LEU A 204 6.52 -24.95 1.04
N VAL A 205 7.33 -25.63 0.22
CA VAL A 205 7.21 -25.57 -1.25
C VAL A 205 5.88 -26.15 -1.71
N ALA A 206 5.48 -27.31 -1.17
CA ALA A 206 4.21 -27.94 -1.49
C ALA A 206 3.02 -27.04 -1.09
N GLU A 207 3.08 -26.39 0.07
CA GLU A 207 2.08 -25.42 0.51
C GLU A 207 2.00 -24.20 -0.40
N ALA A 208 3.15 -23.61 -0.78
CA ALA A 208 3.19 -22.48 -1.72
C ALA A 208 2.60 -22.86 -3.09
N ALA A 209 2.89 -24.06 -3.59
CA ALA A 209 2.40 -24.55 -4.87
C ALA A 209 0.90 -24.92 -4.84
N ALA A 210 0.39 -25.36 -3.68
CA ALA A 210 -1.02 -25.71 -3.51
C ALA A 210 -1.94 -24.49 -3.29
N TRP A 211 -1.37 -23.30 -3.06
CA TRP A 211 -2.18 -22.10 -2.86
C TRP A 211 -2.90 -21.70 -4.17
N PRO A 212 -4.24 -21.50 -4.16
CA PRO A 212 -5.02 -21.47 -5.40
C PRO A 212 -4.79 -20.23 -6.30
N GLY A 213 -4.05 -19.22 -5.84
CA GLY A 213 -3.89 -17.95 -6.55
C GLY A 213 -5.01 -16.96 -6.22
N LEU A 214 -4.80 -15.67 -6.53
CA LEU A 214 -5.85 -14.64 -6.38
C LEU A 214 -6.95 -14.70 -7.45
N GLU A 215 -6.67 -15.35 -8.57
CA GLU A 215 -7.59 -15.40 -9.72
C GLU A 215 -8.80 -16.27 -9.37
N GLY A 216 -10.01 -15.75 -9.62
CA GLY A 216 -11.26 -16.39 -9.20
C GLY A 216 -11.58 -16.31 -7.71
N MET A 217 -10.72 -15.74 -6.85
CA MET A 217 -11.03 -15.54 -5.43
C MET A 217 -11.83 -14.26 -5.21
N ASP A 218 -13.02 -14.39 -4.61
CA ASP A 218 -13.76 -13.27 -4.05
C ASP A 218 -13.21 -12.92 -2.65
N LEU A 219 -12.14 -12.14 -2.61
CA LEU A 219 -11.59 -11.64 -1.35
C LEU A 219 -12.35 -10.41 -0.83
N ALA A 220 -13.13 -9.74 -1.69
CA ALA A 220 -13.90 -8.57 -1.29
C ALA A 220 -14.93 -8.92 -0.21
N ILE A 221 -15.58 -10.08 -0.31
CA ILE A 221 -16.53 -10.54 0.71
C ILE A 221 -15.87 -10.84 2.06
N GLU A 222 -14.60 -11.26 2.08
CA GLU A 222 -13.86 -11.54 3.31
C GLU A 222 -13.54 -10.26 4.11
N VAL A 223 -13.31 -9.15 3.40
CA VAL A 223 -12.91 -7.86 4.00
C VAL A 223 -14.04 -6.82 4.06
N SER A 224 -15.19 -7.12 3.46
CA SER A 224 -16.37 -6.26 3.49
C SER A 224 -16.98 -6.19 4.90
N THR A 225 -17.60 -5.05 5.23
CA THR A 225 -18.44 -4.96 6.43
C THR A 225 -19.60 -5.96 6.39
N ARG A 226 -19.90 -6.55 7.55
CA ARG A 226 -21.04 -7.45 7.74
C ARG A 226 -22.36 -6.73 7.98
N GLN A 227 -22.30 -5.47 8.43
CA GLN A 227 -23.46 -4.68 8.80
C GLN A 227 -23.30 -3.25 8.29
N THR A 228 -24.42 -2.62 7.95
CA THR A 228 -24.45 -1.21 7.59
C THR A 228 -24.05 -0.35 8.80
N TYR A 229 -23.20 0.64 8.58
CA TYR A 229 -22.80 1.60 9.61
C TYR A 229 -22.65 3.02 9.02
N THR A 230 -22.56 4.02 9.91
CA THR A 230 -22.32 5.42 9.52
C THR A 230 -20.87 5.81 9.75
N TRP A 231 -20.32 6.65 8.88
CA TRP A 231 -18.99 7.21 9.03
C TRP A 231 -19.04 8.74 9.03
N ASP A 232 -18.40 9.35 10.03
CA ASP A 232 -18.33 10.80 10.20
C ASP A 232 -16.92 11.31 10.60
N GLU A 233 -15.92 10.45 10.72
CA GLU A 233 -14.53 10.86 10.99
C GLU A 233 -13.92 11.55 9.75
N THR A 234 -13.28 12.71 9.92
CA THR A 234 -12.69 13.51 8.83
C THR A 234 -11.18 13.27 8.68
N LEU A 235 -10.53 13.96 7.75
CA LEU A 235 -9.08 13.88 7.56
C LEU A 235 -8.30 14.27 8.83
N TRP A 236 -7.13 13.63 8.99
CA TRP A 236 -6.19 13.89 10.07
C TRP A 236 -5.52 15.25 9.91
N GLN A 237 -5.28 15.96 11.02
CA GLN A 237 -4.50 17.19 11.06
C GLN A 237 -3.41 17.13 12.13
N ILE A 238 -2.24 17.68 11.80
CA ILE A 238 -1.10 17.69 12.71
C ILE A 238 -1.42 18.47 13.99
N GLY A 239 -1.22 17.83 15.14
CA GLY A 239 -1.50 18.40 16.45
C GLY A 239 -2.96 18.31 16.91
N GLU A 240 -3.89 17.91 16.03
CA GLU A 240 -5.32 17.81 16.35
C GLU A 240 -5.85 16.37 16.24
N GLY A 241 -5.28 15.55 15.36
CA GLY A 241 -5.78 14.21 15.10
C GLY A 241 -6.89 14.20 14.05
N TYR A 242 -7.76 13.19 14.12
CA TYR A 242 -8.95 13.12 13.27
C TYR A 242 -10.08 14.00 13.80
N GLY A 243 -10.76 14.69 12.89
CA GLY A 243 -11.96 15.48 13.20
C GLY A 243 -13.26 14.72 12.99
N LYS A 244 -14.39 15.43 13.08
CA LYS A 244 -15.74 14.89 12.90
C LYS A 244 -16.61 15.77 12.02
N GLN A 245 -17.34 15.17 11.08
CA GLN A 245 -18.33 15.85 10.25
C GLN A 245 -19.62 16.09 11.05
N ALA A 246 -19.88 17.36 11.37
CA ALA A 246 -21.03 17.74 12.18
C ALA A 246 -22.23 18.28 11.38
N ASN A 247 -22.00 18.83 10.18
CA ASN A 247 -23.02 19.51 9.38
C ASN A 247 -22.96 19.04 7.91
N PRO A 248 -23.31 17.77 7.64
CA PRO A 248 -23.26 17.22 6.30
C PRO A 248 -24.27 17.90 5.37
N ARG A 249 -23.86 18.15 4.12
CA ARG A 249 -24.67 18.74 3.06
C ARG A 249 -25.21 17.71 2.07
N TRP A 250 -24.52 16.58 1.97
CA TRP A 250 -24.81 15.50 1.03
C TRP A 250 -24.86 14.17 1.75
N HIS A 251 -25.57 13.19 1.20
CA HIS A 251 -25.56 11.80 1.65
C HIS A 251 -24.94 10.89 0.59
N VAL A 252 -23.82 10.26 0.96
CA VAL A 252 -23.18 9.24 0.13
C VAL A 252 -23.41 7.86 0.75
N VAL A 253 -23.86 6.90 -0.06
CA VAL A 253 -23.82 5.48 0.29
C VAL A 253 -22.54 4.87 -0.29
N ALA A 254 -21.67 4.36 0.56
CA ALA A 254 -20.43 3.69 0.18
C ALA A 254 -20.63 2.17 0.22
N VAL A 255 -20.52 1.51 -0.93
CA VAL A 255 -20.51 0.05 -1.03
C VAL A 255 -19.11 -0.45 -0.71
N ASP A 256 -19.01 -1.24 0.35
CA ASP A 256 -17.75 -1.67 0.96
C ASP A 256 -17.27 -3.00 0.36
N TYR A 257 -16.29 -2.94 -0.53
CA TYR A 257 -15.56 -4.10 -1.04
C TYR A 257 -14.21 -4.31 -0.32
N GLY A 258 -13.98 -3.65 0.82
CA GLY A 258 -12.68 -3.52 1.46
C GLY A 258 -12.22 -2.06 1.54
N ALA A 259 -13.10 -1.18 1.99
CA ALA A 259 -12.91 0.25 1.98
C ALA A 259 -11.79 0.70 2.92
N LYS A 260 -10.83 1.43 2.37
CA LYS A 260 -9.86 2.20 3.14
C LYS A 260 -10.54 3.33 3.91
N ARG A 261 -10.24 3.44 5.21
CA ARG A 261 -10.77 4.52 6.07
C ARG A 261 -10.49 5.90 5.52
N ASN A 262 -9.32 6.13 4.91
CA ASN A 262 -9.00 7.45 4.40
C ASN A 262 -9.90 7.88 3.23
N ILE A 263 -10.49 6.96 2.48
CA ILE A 263 -11.50 7.31 1.47
C ILE A 263 -12.77 7.85 2.16
N LEU A 264 -13.23 7.17 3.22
CA LEU A 264 -14.39 7.60 4.00
C LEU A 264 -14.14 8.95 4.68
N ARG A 265 -12.91 9.19 5.18
CA ARG A 265 -12.47 10.47 5.73
C ARG A 265 -12.48 11.60 4.71
N ASN A 266 -12.05 11.32 3.46
CA ASN A 266 -12.12 12.29 2.36
C ASN A 266 -13.58 12.64 2.03
N LEU A 267 -14.48 11.66 1.94
CA LEU A 267 -15.91 11.91 1.72
C LEU A 267 -16.53 12.74 2.86
N ALA A 268 -16.27 12.37 4.12
CA ALA A 268 -16.73 13.12 5.28
C ALA A 268 -16.21 14.57 5.27
N SER A 269 -14.93 14.77 4.94
CA SER A 269 -14.30 16.10 4.84
C SER A 269 -14.87 16.94 3.68
N ALA A 270 -15.36 16.30 2.63
CA ALA A 270 -16.06 16.95 1.52
C ALA A 270 -17.50 17.39 1.86
N GLY A 271 -17.96 17.18 3.11
CA GLY A 271 -19.30 17.55 3.54
C GLY A 271 -20.34 16.45 3.41
N CYS A 272 -19.93 15.19 3.21
CA CYS A 272 -20.85 14.06 3.07
C CYS A 272 -21.14 13.41 4.43
N ARG A 273 -22.41 13.09 4.69
CA ARG A 273 -22.78 12.00 5.59
C ARG A 273 -22.55 10.70 4.83
N VAL A 274 -21.81 9.76 5.41
CA VAL A 274 -21.49 8.50 4.76
C VAL A 274 -22.24 7.35 5.43
N THR A 275 -23.01 6.60 4.65
CA THR A 275 -23.56 5.29 5.06
C THR A 275 -22.80 4.21 4.34
N VAL A 276 -22.09 3.36 5.08
CA VAL A 276 -21.34 2.25 4.52
C VAL A 276 -22.22 1.01 4.55
N VAL A 277 -22.38 0.34 3.41
CA VAL A 277 -23.17 -0.89 3.25
C VAL A 277 -22.28 -2.06 2.83
N PRO A 278 -22.65 -3.31 3.14
CA PRO A 278 -21.91 -4.49 2.69
C PRO A 278 -21.72 -4.51 1.17
N GLY A 279 -20.65 -5.14 0.70
CA GLY A 279 -20.35 -5.29 -0.74
C GLY A 279 -21.44 -6.03 -1.50
N THR A 280 -22.22 -6.86 -0.80
CA THR A 280 -23.35 -7.63 -1.35
C THR A 280 -24.68 -6.87 -1.36
N ALA A 281 -24.70 -5.59 -0.95
CA ALA A 281 -25.92 -4.80 -0.90
C ALA A 281 -26.56 -4.69 -2.30
N THR A 282 -27.87 -4.96 -2.35
CA THR A 282 -28.66 -4.88 -3.57
C THR A 282 -28.99 -3.43 -3.94
N THR A 283 -29.42 -3.21 -5.19
CA THR A 283 -29.93 -1.90 -5.64
C THR A 283 -30.96 -1.32 -4.68
N GLU A 284 -31.93 -2.13 -4.24
CA GLU A 284 -33.01 -1.68 -3.37
C GLU A 284 -32.48 -1.23 -2.01
N GLU A 285 -31.58 -2.01 -1.41
CA GLU A 285 -30.97 -1.69 -0.12
C GLU A 285 -30.14 -0.40 -0.21
N ILE A 286 -29.39 -0.20 -1.29
CA ILE A 286 -28.62 1.03 -1.55
C ILE A 286 -29.56 2.23 -1.71
N LEU A 287 -30.58 2.14 -2.57
CA LEU A 287 -31.47 3.26 -2.89
C LEU A 287 -32.46 3.61 -1.77
N ARG A 288 -32.77 2.65 -0.88
CA ARG A 288 -33.62 2.88 0.31
C ARG A 288 -33.05 3.96 1.24
N HIS A 289 -31.74 4.18 1.18
CA HIS A 289 -31.06 5.23 1.92
C HIS A 289 -31.24 6.63 1.32
N GLN A 290 -31.85 6.76 0.12
CA GLN A 290 -32.04 8.01 -0.61
C GLN A 290 -30.73 8.81 -0.79
N PRO A 291 -29.66 8.20 -1.35
CA PRO A 291 -28.38 8.86 -1.49
C PRO A 291 -28.41 9.99 -2.54
N ASP A 292 -27.65 11.06 -2.27
CA ASP A 292 -27.26 12.05 -3.28
C ASP A 292 -26.17 11.50 -4.22
N GLY A 293 -25.43 10.48 -3.78
CA GLY A 293 -24.44 9.78 -4.60
C GLY A 293 -24.07 8.41 -4.02
N VAL A 294 -23.62 7.51 -4.89
CA VAL A 294 -23.12 6.18 -4.52
C VAL A 294 -21.62 6.10 -4.78
N PHE A 295 -20.88 5.64 -3.79
CA PHE A 295 -19.45 5.41 -3.86
C PHE A 295 -19.15 3.90 -3.86
N LEU A 296 -18.26 3.46 -4.76
CA LEU A 296 -17.81 2.08 -4.88
C LEU A 296 -16.34 2.01 -4.43
N SER A 297 -16.07 1.34 -3.32
CA SER A 297 -14.74 1.37 -2.69
C SER A 297 -13.68 0.57 -3.46
N ASN A 298 -12.43 0.70 -3.01
CA ASN A 298 -11.39 -0.27 -3.32
C ASN A 298 -11.70 -1.63 -2.69
N GLY A 299 -10.92 -2.64 -3.06
CA GLY A 299 -10.99 -3.97 -2.49
C GLY A 299 -9.91 -4.91 -3.04
N PRO A 300 -9.76 -6.11 -2.48
CA PRO A 300 -8.89 -7.17 -2.98
C PRO A 300 -9.61 -8.10 -3.97
N GLY A 301 -8.85 -9.06 -4.51
CA GLY A 301 -9.39 -10.20 -5.24
C GLY A 301 -9.70 -9.95 -6.72
N ASP A 302 -10.41 -10.91 -7.31
CA ASP A 302 -10.75 -10.89 -8.73
C ASP A 302 -12.03 -10.06 -8.98
N PRO A 303 -11.97 -9.04 -9.86
CA PRO A 303 -13.14 -8.28 -10.29
C PRO A 303 -14.27 -9.15 -10.85
N ALA A 304 -13.96 -10.23 -11.58
CA ALA A 304 -14.99 -11.10 -12.13
C ALA A 304 -15.80 -11.80 -11.04
N ALA A 305 -15.15 -12.22 -9.95
CA ALA A 305 -15.81 -12.87 -8.83
C ALA A 305 -16.69 -11.89 -8.04
N THR A 306 -16.14 -10.71 -7.70
CA THR A 306 -16.90 -9.62 -7.05
C THR A 306 -18.08 -9.16 -7.92
N GLY A 307 -17.86 -9.11 -9.24
CA GLY A 307 -18.84 -8.67 -10.22
C GLY A 307 -20.12 -9.50 -10.24
N ALA A 308 -20.09 -10.76 -9.79
CA ALA A 308 -21.25 -11.64 -9.75
C ALA A 308 -22.43 -11.06 -8.97
N TYR A 309 -22.16 -10.32 -7.88
CA TYR A 309 -23.18 -9.64 -7.07
C TYR A 309 -23.13 -8.12 -7.22
N ALA A 310 -21.95 -7.54 -7.41
CA ALA A 310 -21.79 -6.08 -7.48
C ALA A 310 -22.37 -5.48 -8.77
N VAL A 311 -22.17 -6.12 -9.92
CA VAL A 311 -22.58 -5.56 -11.22
C VAL A 311 -24.10 -5.36 -11.34
N PRO A 312 -24.96 -6.34 -10.97
CA PRO A 312 -26.40 -6.13 -10.96
C PRO A 312 -26.83 -4.94 -10.09
N ALA A 313 -26.26 -4.79 -8.90
CA ALA A 313 -26.56 -3.69 -7.99
C ALA A 313 -26.16 -2.33 -8.60
N ILE A 314 -24.95 -2.24 -9.15
CA ILE A 314 -24.43 -1.03 -9.77
C ILE A 314 -25.27 -0.61 -10.98
N ARG A 315 -25.69 -1.57 -11.82
CA ARG A 315 -26.58 -1.28 -12.96
C ARG A 315 -27.89 -0.64 -12.51
N GLY A 316 -28.52 -1.18 -11.47
CA GLY A 316 -29.74 -0.58 -10.93
C GLY A 316 -29.55 0.83 -10.35
N VAL A 317 -28.39 1.10 -9.72
CA VAL A 317 -28.04 2.45 -9.26
C VAL A 317 -27.86 3.42 -10.43
N LEU A 318 -27.21 2.99 -11.51
CA LEU A 318 -27.02 3.80 -12.72
C LEU A 318 -28.36 4.08 -13.43
N GLU A 319 -29.24 3.09 -13.52
CA GLU A 319 -30.59 3.22 -14.08
C GLU A 319 -31.45 4.22 -13.28
N ALA A 320 -31.26 4.29 -11.97
CA ALA A 320 -31.91 5.27 -11.10
C ALA A 320 -31.35 6.71 -11.27
N GLY A 321 -30.29 6.90 -12.06
CA GLY A 321 -29.70 8.22 -12.32
C GLY A 321 -28.91 8.81 -11.16
N VAL A 322 -28.50 7.99 -10.18
CA VAL A 322 -27.73 8.46 -9.02
C VAL A 322 -26.26 8.62 -9.39
N PRO A 323 -25.61 9.78 -9.10
CA PRO A 323 -24.18 9.97 -9.33
C PRO A 323 -23.36 8.85 -8.70
N THR A 324 -22.51 8.20 -9.50
CA THR A 324 -21.74 7.02 -9.08
C THR A 324 -20.24 7.26 -9.29
N PHE A 325 -19.44 7.01 -8.25
CA PHE A 325 -17.98 7.18 -8.28
C PHE A 325 -17.30 5.91 -7.76
N GLY A 326 -16.37 5.34 -8.52
CA GLY A 326 -15.64 4.12 -8.15
C GLY A 326 -14.12 4.31 -8.13
N ILE A 327 -13.47 3.73 -7.11
CA ILE A 327 -12.01 3.74 -6.94
C ILE A 327 -11.47 2.31 -6.97
N CYS A 328 -10.36 2.08 -7.69
CA CYS A 328 -9.67 0.77 -7.77
C CYS A 328 -10.64 -0.37 -8.17
N LEU A 329 -10.98 -1.29 -7.27
CA LEU A 329 -11.98 -2.33 -7.53
C LEU A 329 -13.33 -1.73 -7.94
N GLY A 330 -13.79 -0.66 -7.28
CA GLY A 330 -15.01 0.06 -7.66
C GLY A 330 -14.96 0.66 -9.07
N HIS A 331 -13.79 1.10 -9.55
CA HIS A 331 -13.61 1.53 -10.94
C HIS A 331 -13.80 0.35 -11.91
N GLN A 332 -13.23 -0.81 -11.58
CA GLN A 332 -13.37 -2.03 -12.38
C GLN A 332 -14.83 -2.53 -12.39
N MET A 333 -15.52 -2.49 -11.24
CA MET A 333 -16.93 -2.89 -11.14
C MET A 333 -17.83 -1.97 -11.97
N LEU A 334 -17.59 -0.67 -11.93
CA LEU A 334 -18.30 0.30 -12.75
C LEU A 334 -18.05 0.04 -14.25
N ALA A 335 -16.81 -0.25 -14.64
CA ALA A 335 -16.47 -0.58 -16.02
C ALA A 335 -17.19 -1.85 -16.51
N LEU A 336 -17.21 -2.92 -15.69
CA LEU A 336 -17.94 -4.16 -15.99
C LEU A 336 -19.45 -3.92 -16.09
N ALA A 337 -20.02 -3.10 -15.20
CA ALA A 337 -21.44 -2.74 -15.25
C ALA A 337 -21.82 -2.06 -16.57
N LEU A 338 -20.91 -1.24 -17.13
CA LEU A 338 -21.02 -0.56 -18.41
C LEU A 338 -20.64 -1.43 -19.63
N GLY A 339 -20.32 -2.71 -19.42
CA GLY A 339 -20.04 -3.68 -20.49
C GLY A 339 -18.58 -3.76 -20.95
N ALA A 340 -17.65 -3.13 -20.22
CA ALA A 340 -16.22 -3.31 -20.45
C ALA A 340 -15.73 -4.69 -19.96
N ARG A 341 -14.43 -4.96 -20.10
CA ARG A 341 -13.77 -6.20 -19.65
C ARG A 341 -12.57 -5.86 -18.79
N THR A 342 -12.19 -6.79 -17.91
CA THR A 342 -10.99 -6.72 -17.06
C THR A 342 -10.02 -7.84 -17.42
N GLU A 343 -8.73 -7.60 -17.20
CA GLU A 343 -7.68 -8.61 -17.35
C GLU A 343 -6.70 -8.53 -16.17
N LYS A 344 -6.10 -9.66 -15.81
CA LYS A 344 -5.04 -9.70 -14.78
C LYS A 344 -3.76 -9.12 -15.36
N MET A 345 -3.24 -8.08 -14.71
CA MET A 345 -1.97 -7.48 -15.12
C MET A 345 -0.79 -8.42 -14.83
N HIS A 346 0.24 -8.39 -15.68
CA HIS A 346 1.46 -9.19 -15.50
C HIS A 346 2.20 -8.91 -14.17
N ARG A 347 2.20 -7.65 -13.69
CA ARG A 347 2.87 -7.23 -12.43
C ARG A 347 1.97 -6.46 -11.47
N GLY A 348 0.90 -5.84 -11.98
CA GLY A 348 0.11 -4.83 -11.25
C GLY A 348 0.87 -3.53 -11.01
N HIS A 349 0.19 -2.54 -10.42
CA HIS A 349 0.78 -1.26 -10.01
C HIS A 349 0.72 -1.13 -8.49
N ARG A 350 1.89 -1.06 -7.84
CA ARG A 350 2.01 -1.00 -6.37
C ARG A 350 3.16 -0.08 -5.98
N GLY A 351 2.81 1.13 -5.57
CA GLY A 351 3.75 2.21 -5.27
C GLY A 351 3.02 3.52 -5.05
N ALA A 352 3.78 4.58 -4.77
CA ALA A 352 3.28 5.94 -4.57
C ALA A 352 3.98 6.95 -5.50
N ASN A 353 4.39 6.49 -6.68
CA ASN A 353 5.14 7.27 -7.65
C ASN A 353 4.67 7.02 -9.09
N HIS A 354 3.43 6.57 -9.28
CA HIS A 354 2.91 6.24 -10.60
C HIS A 354 2.36 7.49 -11.29
N PRO A 355 2.91 7.92 -12.45
CA PRO A 355 2.38 9.07 -13.16
C PRO A 355 1.09 8.69 -13.90
N VAL A 356 0.01 9.45 -13.67
CA VAL A 356 -1.26 9.31 -14.38
C VAL A 356 -1.56 10.61 -15.11
N LYS A 357 -1.94 10.52 -16.39
CA LYS A 357 -2.23 11.68 -17.23
C LYS A 357 -3.74 11.82 -17.42
N ASP A 358 -4.26 12.99 -17.08
CA ASP A 358 -5.60 13.41 -17.49
C ASP A 358 -5.56 13.79 -18.98
N LEU A 359 -6.24 13.02 -19.82
CA LEU A 359 -6.26 13.24 -21.27
C LEU A 359 -7.12 14.44 -21.69
N THR A 360 -8.04 14.91 -20.84
CA THR A 360 -8.91 16.06 -21.14
C THR A 360 -8.18 17.39 -20.97
N THR A 361 -7.26 17.46 -20.00
CA THR A 361 -6.49 18.68 -19.70
C THR A 361 -5.01 18.57 -20.10
N GLY A 362 -4.50 17.36 -20.33
CA GLY A 362 -3.10 17.08 -20.61
C GLY A 362 -2.19 17.09 -19.38
N LYS A 363 -2.72 17.35 -18.18
CA LYS A 363 -1.97 17.40 -16.92
C LYS A 363 -1.57 16.00 -16.45
N VAL A 364 -0.47 15.93 -15.70
CA VAL A 364 0.04 14.70 -15.09
C VAL A 364 0.03 14.84 -13.57
N GLU A 365 -0.44 13.81 -12.89
CA GLU A 365 -0.46 13.68 -11.44
C GLU A 365 0.37 12.46 -11.02
N ILE A 366 0.92 12.49 -9.81
CA ILE A 366 1.59 11.34 -9.20
C ILE A 366 0.59 10.67 -8.24
N THR A 367 0.32 9.39 -8.46
CA THR A 367 -0.64 8.59 -7.70
C THR A 367 0.01 7.41 -7.01
#